data_AF-A0A6A6G1A0-F1
#
_entry.id   AF-A0A6A6G1A0-F1
#
_cell.length_a   1.000
_cell.length_b   1.000
_cell.length_c   1.000
_cell.angle_alpha   90.00
_cell.angle_beta   90.00
_cell.angle_gamma   90.00
#
_symmetry.space_group_name_H-M   'P 1'
#
loop_
_entity.id
_entity.type
_entity.pdbx_description
1 polymer ?
#
loop_
_entity_poly.entity_id
_entity_poly.type
_entity_poly.pdbx_seq_one_letter_code
_entity_poly.pdbx_strand_id
1 'polypeptide(L)'
;MARGVTSTPTLLATMPDLDLIYACSSIVPSPNGTILVTTTTTATLPATTSTTTITVTTTTTISVASSAPSGIIGYLRADPVINTNSPYVMSDAAHHMTDNYNKQAERETMIVTTNNQLYSVTYDRYYYYTAPAGASLILWSSDTSVSSRNWVQETRSDGKTQVRMGDARTPGAYYQLCISEAVRGNRGTTGNHFYYYSADATLPSYCKLTTLVFESA
;
A
#
# COMPACT_ATOMS: atom_id res chain seq x y z
N MET A 1 9.80 -44.37 -18.50
CA MET A 1 10.31 -43.04 -18.11
C MET A 1 10.09 -42.10 -19.27
N ALA A 2 9.13 -41.17 -19.17
CA ALA A 2 8.92 -40.13 -20.17
C ALA A 2 9.38 -38.79 -19.57
N ARG A 3 10.41 -38.19 -20.16
CA ARG A 3 10.88 -36.83 -19.84
C ARG A 3 9.85 -35.85 -20.41
N GLY A 4 9.13 -35.15 -19.55
CA GLY A 4 8.33 -33.98 -19.93
C GLY A 4 9.26 -32.81 -20.22
N VAL A 5 9.22 -32.30 -21.45
CA VAL A 5 9.84 -31.02 -21.81
C VAL A 5 8.89 -29.93 -21.34
N THR A 6 9.26 -29.20 -20.29
CA THR A 6 8.59 -27.95 -19.89
C THR A 6 9.08 -26.84 -20.81
N SER A 7 8.44 -26.64 -21.96
CA SER A 7 8.61 -25.42 -22.75
C SER A 7 7.69 -24.34 -22.16
N THR A 8 8.24 -23.42 -21.38
CA THR A 8 7.55 -22.16 -21.04
C THR A 8 7.24 -21.43 -22.34
N PRO A 9 5.98 -21.12 -22.68
CA PRO A 9 5.66 -20.44 -23.92
C PRO A 9 6.34 -19.06 -23.93
N THR A 10 7.09 -18.78 -25.00
CA THR A 10 7.84 -17.53 -25.26
C THR A 10 6.95 -16.27 -25.33
N LEU A 11 5.63 -16.41 -25.18
CA LEU A 11 4.65 -15.32 -25.27
C LEU A 11 4.56 -14.44 -24.01
N LEU A 12 5.20 -14.81 -22.90
CA LEU A 12 5.16 -14.03 -21.65
C LEU A 12 6.05 -12.78 -21.66
N ALA A 13 6.94 -12.63 -22.65
CA ALA A 13 7.97 -11.59 -22.66
C ALA A 13 7.51 -10.23 -23.22
N THR A 14 6.27 -10.12 -23.73
CA THR A 14 5.77 -8.89 -24.35
C THR A 14 4.30 -8.67 -24.02
N MET A 15 4.01 -8.14 -22.83
CA MET A 15 2.72 -7.53 -22.54
C MET A 15 2.94 -6.17 -21.87
N PRO A 16 2.71 -5.05 -22.58
CA PRO A 16 2.63 -3.73 -21.94
C PRO A 16 1.24 -3.55 -21.32
N ASP A 17 1.21 -2.91 -20.16
CA ASP A 17 0.04 -2.36 -19.45
C ASP A 17 -1.23 -3.21 -19.43
N LEU A 18 -1.33 -4.05 -18.39
CA LEU A 18 -2.56 -4.70 -17.98
C LEU A 18 -3.22 -3.90 -16.84
N ASP A 19 -4.32 -3.22 -17.16
CA ASP A 19 -5.26 -2.74 -16.15
C ASP A 19 -6.12 -3.90 -15.66
N LEU A 20 -5.87 -4.37 -14.44
CA LEU A 20 -6.75 -5.30 -13.72
C LEU A 20 -6.45 -5.32 -12.24
N ILE A 21 -7.50 -5.28 -11.41
CA ILE A 21 -7.46 -5.91 -10.08
C ILE A 21 -8.87 -6.43 -9.72
N TYR A 22 -9.04 -7.76 -9.67
CA TYR A 22 -9.93 -8.39 -8.69
C TYR A 22 -9.05 -9.13 -7.70
N ALA A 23 -9.13 -8.68 -6.47
CA ALA A 23 -8.24 -9.00 -5.38
C ALA A 23 -9.10 -9.73 -4.33
N CYS A 24 -8.93 -11.05 -4.16
CA CYS A 24 -9.55 -11.74 -3.03
C CYS A 24 -8.74 -11.40 -1.78
N SER A 25 -9.21 -10.42 -1.01
CA SER A 25 -8.69 -10.14 0.32
C SER A 25 -8.90 -11.36 1.22
N SER A 26 -7.80 -11.89 1.76
CA SER A 26 -7.84 -12.92 2.78
C SER A 26 -7.81 -12.26 4.16
N ILE A 27 -8.79 -12.58 5.00
CA ILE A 27 -8.77 -12.25 6.42
C ILE A 27 -7.86 -13.27 7.10
N VAL A 28 -6.83 -12.80 7.81
CA VAL A 28 -5.91 -13.68 8.55
C VAL A 28 -6.53 -14.05 9.90
N PRO A 29 -6.81 -15.34 10.19
CA PRO A 29 -7.39 -15.73 11.48
C PRO A 29 -6.37 -15.79 12.63
N SER A 30 -5.06 -15.83 12.35
CA SER A 30 -3.99 -16.01 13.35
C SER A 30 -2.58 -15.79 12.74
N PRO A 31 -1.58 -15.24 13.48
CA PRO A 31 -0.29 -14.82 12.92
C PRO A 31 0.74 -15.94 12.70
N ASN A 32 0.32 -17.19 12.52
CA ASN A 32 1.26 -18.29 12.26
C ASN A 32 1.32 -18.63 10.76
N GLY A 33 2.45 -18.25 10.12
CA GLY A 33 2.92 -18.89 8.89
C GLY A 33 2.93 -18.03 7.63
N THR A 34 3.52 -18.61 6.59
CA THR A 34 3.49 -18.12 5.21
C THR A 34 2.05 -17.91 4.75
N ILE A 35 1.73 -16.71 4.30
CA ILE A 35 0.43 -16.44 3.67
C ILE A 35 0.63 -16.61 2.16
N LEU A 36 -0.14 -17.53 1.58
CA LEU A 36 -0.27 -17.69 0.14
C LEU A 36 -1.34 -16.74 -0.32
N VAL A 37 -0.96 -15.73 -1.08
CA VAL A 37 -1.93 -14.83 -1.70
C VAL A 37 -2.01 -15.12 -3.18
N THR A 38 -3.22 -15.44 -3.62
CA THR A 38 -3.50 -15.84 -4.99
C THR A 38 -4.21 -14.70 -5.68
N THR A 39 -3.49 -14.02 -6.57
CA THR A 39 -4.06 -12.97 -7.42
C THR A 39 -4.49 -13.60 -8.74
N THR A 40 -5.72 -13.33 -9.16
CA THR A 40 -6.25 -13.78 -10.46
C THR A 40 -6.42 -12.58 -11.37
N THR A 41 -5.72 -12.58 -12.49
CA THR A 41 -5.78 -11.51 -13.49
C THR A 41 -6.41 -12.06 -14.76
N THR A 42 -7.47 -11.41 -15.25
CA THR A 42 -8.21 -11.77 -16.47
C THR A 42 -7.95 -10.78 -17.59
N ALA A 43 -7.00 -11.07 -18.46
CA ALA A 43 -6.71 -10.23 -19.62
C ALA A 43 -7.69 -10.53 -20.76
N THR A 44 -8.22 -9.47 -21.40
CA THR A 44 -9.03 -9.60 -22.62
C THR A 44 -8.26 -8.99 -23.78
N LEU A 45 -7.89 -9.81 -24.76
CA LEU A 45 -7.21 -9.36 -25.97
C LEU A 45 -8.24 -9.05 -27.06
N PRO A 46 -8.27 -7.84 -27.64
CA PRO A 46 -9.10 -7.55 -28.79
C PRO A 46 -8.45 -8.15 -30.04
N ALA A 47 -8.84 -9.37 -30.41
CA ALA A 47 -8.62 -9.88 -31.76
C ALA A 47 -9.90 -9.65 -32.58
N THR A 48 -9.75 -9.21 -33.82
CA THR A 48 -10.82 -8.64 -34.67
C THR A 48 -11.93 -9.59 -35.11
N THR A 49 -12.03 -10.81 -34.55
CA THR A 49 -13.20 -11.70 -34.73
C THR A 49 -13.47 -12.68 -33.55
N SER A 50 -12.61 -12.78 -32.54
CA SER A 50 -12.79 -13.71 -31.40
C SER A 50 -12.19 -13.13 -30.12
N THR A 51 -12.98 -13.13 -29.05
CA THR A 51 -12.50 -12.73 -27.72
C THR A 51 -11.86 -13.92 -27.03
N THR A 52 -10.56 -13.85 -26.73
CA THR A 52 -9.87 -14.86 -25.92
C THR A 52 -9.68 -14.33 -24.52
N THR A 53 -10.18 -15.09 -23.53
CA THR A 53 -9.96 -14.80 -22.10
C THR A 53 -8.72 -15.57 -21.63
N ILE A 54 -7.73 -14.86 -21.09
CA ILE A 54 -6.55 -15.47 -20.47
C ILE A 54 -6.62 -15.26 -18.96
N THR A 55 -6.61 -16.35 -18.20
CA THR A 55 -6.55 -16.32 -16.74
C THR A 55 -5.12 -16.61 -16.31
N VAL A 56 -4.47 -15.66 -15.65
CA VAL A 56 -3.17 -15.86 -15.00
C VAL A 56 -3.40 -15.94 -13.50
N THR A 57 -2.91 -17.02 -12.89
CA THR A 57 -2.92 -17.21 -11.44
C THR A 57 -1.51 -17.03 -10.92
N THR A 58 -1.28 -15.98 -10.13
CA THR A 58 0.01 -15.73 -9.49
C THR A 58 -0.11 -16.02 -8.01
N THR A 59 0.85 -16.77 -7.46
CA THR A 59 0.93 -17.04 -6.03
C THR A 59 2.10 -16.28 -5.45
N THR A 60 1.82 -15.32 -4.57
CA THR A 60 2.84 -14.60 -3.81
C THR A 60 2.90 -15.16 -2.40
N THR A 61 4.10 -15.52 -1.96
CA THR A 61 4.37 -15.91 -0.58
C THR A 61 4.72 -14.66 0.21
N ILE A 62 3.91 -14.36 1.22
CA ILE A 62 4.21 -13.30 2.18
C ILE A 62 4.64 -13.93 3.50
N SER A 63 5.87 -13.64 3.89
CA SER A 63 6.42 -14.01 5.19
C SER A 63 6.11 -12.92 6.20
N VAL A 64 5.34 -13.25 7.23
CA VAL A 64 5.01 -12.35 8.33
C VAL A 64 5.68 -12.86 9.60
N ALA A 65 6.23 -11.97 10.43
CA ALA A 65 6.77 -12.34 11.73
C ALA A 65 5.67 -12.91 12.63
N SER A 66 5.99 -13.88 13.49
CA SER A 66 5.03 -14.46 14.44
C SER A 66 4.50 -13.44 15.48
N SER A 67 5.22 -12.33 15.67
CA SER A 67 4.81 -11.18 16.47
C SER A 67 3.81 -10.26 15.77
N ALA A 68 3.58 -10.42 14.47
CA ALA A 68 2.76 -9.51 13.70
C ALA A 68 1.30 -9.55 14.17
N PRO A 69 0.60 -8.40 14.20
CA PRO A 69 -0.80 -8.36 14.58
C PRO A 69 -1.69 -9.01 13.52
N SER A 70 -2.85 -9.51 13.94
CA SER A 70 -3.91 -9.93 13.01
C SER A 70 -4.61 -8.72 12.39
N GLY A 71 -5.05 -8.88 11.14
CA GLY A 71 -5.71 -7.81 10.40
C GLY A 71 -5.85 -8.15 8.92
N ILE A 72 -6.18 -7.11 8.14
CA ILE A 72 -6.25 -7.19 6.69
C ILE A 72 -4.87 -6.91 6.12
N ILE A 73 -4.38 -7.81 5.27
CA ILE A 73 -3.04 -7.77 4.68
C ILE A 73 -3.08 -7.39 3.19
N GLY A 74 -2.15 -6.54 2.77
CA GLY A 74 -2.07 -6.07 1.40
C GLY A 74 -1.05 -4.97 1.21
N TYR A 75 -1.18 -4.25 0.09
CA TYR A 75 -0.30 -3.16 -0.28
C TYR A 75 -1.07 -1.85 -0.22
N LEU A 76 -0.43 -0.81 0.31
CA LEU A 76 -0.98 0.55 0.25
C LEU A 76 -0.45 1.25 -0.98
N ARG A 77 -1.35 1.94 -1.70
CA ARG A 77 -1.03 2.69 -2.91
C ARG A 77 -1.57 4.13 -2.82
N ALA A 78 -0.86 5.07 -3.41
CA ALA A 78 -1.36 6.43 -3.61
C ALA A 78 -2.45 6.47 -4.68
N ASP A 79 -3.58 7.13 -4.39
CA ASP A 79 -4.68 7.34 -5.33
C ASP A 79 -5.15 8.82 -5.27
N PRO A 80 -4.97 9.61 -6.35
CA PRO A 80 -4.35 9.22 -7.61
C PRO A 80 -2.85 8.92 -7.45
N VAL A 81 -2.30 8.14 -8.38
CA VAL A 81 -0.85 7.89 -8.44
C VAL A 81 -0.13 9.20 -8.74
N ILE A 82 0.76 9.60 -7.84
CA ILE A 82 1.54 10.83 -7.95
C ILE A 82 2.88 10.60 -8.66
N ASN A 83 3.51 9.46 -8.41
CA ASN A 83 4.75 9.02 -9.04
C ASN A 83 4.50 7.67 -9.71
N THR A 84 4.47 7.62 -11.04
CA THR A 84 4.17 6.41 -11.81
C THR A 84 5.21 5.31 -11.62
N ASN A 85 6.45 5.67 -11.30
CA ASN A 85 7.52 4.70 -11.05
C ASN A 85 7.46 4.15 -9.62
N SER A 86 6.74 4.83 -8.72
CA SER A 86 6.61 4.45 -7.31
C SER A 86 5.17 4.66 -6.82
N PRO A 87 4.20 3.85 -7.27
CA PRO A 87 2.81 4.05 -6.91
C PRO A 87 2.48 3.60 -5.48
N TYR A 88 3.28 2.69 -4.92
CA TYR A 88 3.05 2.07 -3.62
C TYR A 88 3.71 2.84 -2.47
N VAL A 89 3.10 2.71 -1.30
CA VAL A 89 3.62 3.20 -0.03
C VAL A 89 4.68 2.24 0.50
N MET A 90 5.73 2.80 1.08
CA MET A 90 6.77 2.06 1.78
C MET A 90 7.25 2.79 3.04
N SER A 91 7.82 2.02 3.95
CA SER A 91 8.57 2.45 5.11
C SER A 91 10.03 2.68 4.71
N ASP A 92 10.54 3.88 4.95
CA ASP A 92 11.97 4.15 4.80
C ASP A 92 12.74 3.83 6.09
N ALA A 93 14.07 3.70 6.01
CA ALA A 93 14.93 3.46 7.17
C ALA A 93 15.04 4.67 8.12
N ALA A 94 14.53 5.83 7.72
CA ALA A 94 14.52 7.05 8.52
C ALA A 94 13.23 7.22 9.34
N HIS A 95 12.39 6.17 9.38
CA HIS A 95 11.17 6.07 10.18
C HIS A 95 9.96 6.82 9.61
N HIS A 96 9.88 6.97 8.28
CA HIS A 96 8.77 7.65 7.58
C HIS A 96 8.02 6.74 6.61
N MET A 97 6.80 7.16 6.30
CA MET A 97 6.05 6.71 5.13
C MET A 97 6.48 7.49 3.87
N THR A 98 6.84 6.77 2.81
CA THR A 98 7.37 7.30 1.55
C THR A 98 6.74 6.60 0.33
N ASP A 99 6.90 7.17 -0.86
CA ASP A 99 6.70 6.46 -2.12
C ASP A 99 7.91 5.58 -2.49
N ASN A 100 9.05 5.82 -1.85
CA ASN A 100 10.34 5.16 -2.06
C ASN A 100 10.93 5.34 -3.47
N TYR A 101 11.52 6.53 -3.66
CA TYR A 101 12.24 6.89 -4.88
C TYR A 101 13.39 5.95 -5.26
N ASN A 102 14.08 5.33 -4.28
CA ASN A 102 15.25 4.49 -4.54
C ASN A 102 14.91 3.03 -4.86
N LYS A 103 13.66 2.61 -4.62
CA LYS A 103 13.17 1.26 -4.93
C LYS A 103 11.87 1.34 -5.71
N GLN A 104 11.99 1.94 -6.89
CA GLN A 104 10.87 2.14 -7.80
C GLN A 104 10.21 0.78 -8.11
N ALA A 105 8.88 0.77 -8.14
CA ALA A 105 8.00 -0.38 -8.30
C ALA A 105 8.01 -1.42 -7.16
N GLU A 106 8.80 -1.26 -6.09
CA GLU A 106 8.64 -2.10 -4.91
C GLU A 106 7.34 -1.75 -4.17
N ARG A 107 6.83 -2.76 -3.45
CA ARG A 107 5.64 -2.64 -2.61
C ARG A 107 5.94 -3.23 -1.25
N GLU A 108 5.54 -2.52 -0.21
CA GLU A 108 5.59 -3.03 1.15
C GLU A 108 4.28 -3.71 1.51
N THR A 109 4.38 -4.89 2.14
CA THR A 109 3.22 -5.51 2.77
C THR A 109 2.88 -4.77 4.07
N MET A 110 1.61 -4.42 4.21
CA MET A 110 1.05 -3.74 5.36
C MET A 110 -0.07 -4.57 5.98
N ILE A 111 -0.29 -4.37 7.27
CA ILE A 111 -1.47 -4.90 7.98
C ILE A 111 -2.23 -3.73 8.58
N VAL A 112 -3.51 -3.61 8.25
CA VAL A 112 -4.43 -2.80 9.05
C VAL A 112 -5.07 -3.73 10.06
N THR A 113 -4.77 -3.50 11.33
CA THR A 113 -5.18 -4.38 12.42
C THR A 113 -6.66 -4.23 12.73
N THR A 114 -7.22 -5.23 13.41
CA THR A 114 -8.60 -5.16 13.92
C THR A 114 -8.83 -4.04 14.95
N ASN A 115 -7.75 -3.49 15.51
CA ASN A 115 -7.77 -2.36 16.44
C ASN A 115 -7.44 -1.02 15.75
N ASN A 116 -7.64 -0.94 14.43
CA ASN A 116 -7.44 0.27 13.62
C ASN A 116 -6.01 0.84 13.69
N GLN A 117 -5.01 -0.03 13.81
CA GLN A 117 -3.60 0.36 13.70
C GLN A 117 -3.09 -0.01 12.31
N LEU A 118 -2.11 0.74 11.81
CA LEU A 118 -1.39 0.39 10.58
C LEU A 118 -0.01 -0.15 10.96
N TYR A 119 0.36 -1.29 10.39
CA TYR A 119 1.57 -2.04 10.71
C TYR A 119 2.38 -2.35 9.46
N SER A 120 3.67 -2.03 9.51
CA SER A 120 4.69 -2.37 8.52
C SER A 120 5.19 -3.79 8.75
N VAL A 121 4.99 -4.67 7.77
CA VAL A 121 5.55 -6.05 7.84
C VAL A 121 7.06 -6.03 7.64
N THR A 122 7.58 -5.09 6.83
CA THR A 122 9.02 -5.02 6.52
C THR A 122 9.85 -4.72 7.76
N TYR A 123 9.38 -3.81 8.61
CA TYR A 123 10.12 -3.37 9.80
C TYR A 123 9.63 -4.04 11.09
N ASP A 124 8.49 -4.72 11.06
CA ASP A 124 7.80 -5.26 12.25
C ASP A 124 7.39 -4.13 13.22
N ARG A 125 6.81 -3.04 12.68
CA ARG A 125 6.56 -1.77 13.41
C ARG A 125 5.19 -1.20 13.14
N TYR A 126 4.72 -0.35 14.06
CA TYR A 126 3.45 0.35 13.92
C TYR A 126 3.64 1.78 13.44
N TYR A 127 2.76 2.22 12.56
CA TYR A 127 2.66 3.62 12.20
C TYR A 127 1.96 4.43 13.27
N TYR A 128 2.44 5.64 13.44
CA TYR A 128 1.87 6.65 14.30
C TYR A 128 1.95 8.03 13.65
N TYR A 129 1.22 8.94 14.26
CA TYR A 129 1.24 10.34 13.91
C TYR A 129 1.05 11.16 15.19
N THR A 130 1.45 12.41 15.15
CA THR A 130 1.29 13.36 16.25
C THR A 130 0.21 14.37 15.88
N ALA A 131 -0.43 15.03 16.85
CA ALA A 131 -1.37 16.10 16.52
C ALA A 131 -0.65 17.17 15.67
N PRO A 132 -1.05 17.42 14.40
CA PRO A 132 -0.27 18.26 13.51
C PRO A 132 -0.55 19.74 13.82
N ALA A 133 0.52 20.53 13.96
CA ALA A 133 0.43 22.00 13.97
C ALA A 133 0.52 22.60 12.54
N GLY A 134 0.60 21.74 11.52
CA GLY A 134 0.83 22.09 10.12
C GLY A 134 1.08 20.83 9.28
N ALA A 135 2.16 20.81 8.49
CA ALA A 135 2.60 19.60 7.80
C ALA A 135 3.29 18.64 8.78
N SER A 136 2.94 17.37 8.77
CA SER A 136 3.63 16.36 9.59
C SER A 136 3.81 15.05 8.84
N LEU A 137 4.93 14.37 9.07
CA LEU A 137 5.27 13.08 8.47
C LEU A 137 4.54 11.96 9.18
N ILE A 138 4.06 10.97 8.44
CA ILE A 138 3.55 9.72 9.01
C ILE A 138 4.78 8.88 9.39
N LEU A 139 4.90 8.57 10.66
CA LEU A 139 6.09 7.92 11.23
C LEU A 139 5.79 6.48 11.60
N TRP A 140 6.82 5.65 11.71
CA TRP A 140 6.70 4.31 12.28
C TRP A 140 7.62 4.13 13.50
N SER A 141 7.23 3.26 14.44
CA SER A 141 7.95 3.03 15.70
C SER A 141 7.82 1.59 16.20
N SER A 142 8.82 1.15 16.97
CA SER A 142 8.79 -0.10 17.75
C SER A 142 8.04 0.06 19.05
N ASP A 143 7.89 1.29 19.53
CA ASP A 143 7.11 1.58 20.72
C ASP A 143 5.61 1.51 20.36
N THR A 144 4.97 0.44 20.81
CA THR A 144 3.55 0.22 20.55
C THR A 144 2.64 1.19 21.32
N SER A 145 3.16 1.86 22.37
CA SER A 145 2.37 2.80 23.16
C SER A 145 2.04 4.09 22.41
N VAL A 146 2.87 4.46 21.43
CA VAL A 146 2.65 5.64 20.58
C VAL A 146 1.87 5.33 19.31
N SER A 147 1.58 4.06 19.04
CA SER A 147 0.90 3.65 17.80
C SER A 147 -0.50 4.26 17.68
N SER A 148 -0.82 4.74 16.47
CA SER A 148 -2.12 5.33 16.19
C SER A 148 -3.19 4.26 15.97
N ARG A 149 -4.39 4.46 16.53
CA ARG A 149 -5.51 3.48 16.57
C ARG A 149 -6.77 3.95 15.84
N ASN A 150 -6.58 4.77 14.82
CA ASN A 150 -7.66 5.45 14.10
C ASN A 150 -7.43 5.41 12.58
N TRP A 151 -6.76 4.34 12.13
CA TRP A 151 -6.71 3.96 10.73
C TRP A 151 -8.01 3.24 10.39
N VAL A 152 -8.84 3.90 9.58
CA VAL A 152 -10.16 3.43 9.19
C VAL A 152 -10.11 2.96 7.74
N GLN A 153 -10.81 1.89 7.45
CA GLN A 153 -11.02 1.41 6.09
C GLN A 153 -12.43 1.75 5.63
N GLU A 154 -12.55 2.27 4.41
CA GLU A 154 -13.82 2.65 3.81
C GLU A 154 -13.84 2.25 2.33
N THR A 155 -14.84 1.49 1.91
CA THR A 155 -15.01 1.16 0.49
C THR A 155 -15.62 2.36 -0.23
N ARG A 156 -14.88 2.90 -1.20
CA ARG A 156 -15.32 3.99 -2.06
C ARG A 156 -16.32 3.52 -3.11
N SER A 157 -17.00 4.46 -3.75
CA SER A 157 -17.97 4.21 -4.82
C SER A 157 -17.36 3.54 -6.07
N ASP A 158 -16.04 3.65 -6.27
CA ASP A 158 -15.30 2.98 -7.34
C ASP A 158 -14.85 1.55 -6.95
N GLY A 159 -15.30 1.04 -5.79
CA GLY A 159 -15.00 -0.29 -5.29
C GLY A 159 -13.64 -0.42 -4.60
N LYS A 160 -12.81 0.63 -4.59
CA LYS A 160 -11.51 0.60 -3.90
C LYS A 160 -11.70 0.74 -2.39
N THR A 161 -10.90 0.03 -1.60
CA THR A 161 -10.87 0.22 -0.14
C THR A 161 -9.90 1.33 0.19
N GLN A 162 -10.39 2.49 0.60
CA GLN A 162 -9.56 3.60 1.06
C GLN A 162 -9.16 3.38 2.52
N VAL A 163 -7.90 3.66 2.84
CA VAL A 163 -7.40 3.74 4.21
C VAL A 163 -7.25 5.21 4.60
N ARG A 164 -7.92 5.60 5.68
CA ARG A 164 -8.00 6.99 6.15
C ARG A 164 -7.52 7.07 7.59
N MET A 165 -6.98 8.22 7.96
CA MET A 165 -6.52 8.50 9.32
C MET A 165 -7.49 9.49 9.95
N GLY A 166 -8.26 9.05 10.95
CA GLY A 166 -9.22 9.93 11.63
C GLY A 166 -8.52 11.14 12.28
N ASP A 167 -9.11 12.33 12.23
CA ASP A 167 -8.55 13.46 12.96
C ASP A 167 -8.85 13.29 14.46
N ALA A 168 -7.81 13.09 15.27
CA ALA A 168 -7.97 12.88 16.70
C ALA A 168 -8.62 14.06 17.43
N ARG A 169 -8.63 15.25 16.81
CA ARG A 169 -9.22 16.47 17.39
C ARG A 169 -10.68 16.66 17.00
N THR A 170 -11.11 16.09 15.88
CA THR A 170 -12.43 16.33 15.29
C THR A 170 -13.09 15.00 14.93
N PRO A 171 -13.97 14.47 15.80
CA PRO A 171 -14.68 13.22 15.55
C PRO A 171 -15.40 13.22 14.19
N GLY A 172 -15.22 12.16 13.41
CA GLY A 172 -15.81 12.02 12.08
C GLY A 172 -15.08 12.77 10.96
N ALA A 173 -14.07 13.57 11.28
CA ALA A 173 -13.16 14.14 10.29
C ALA A 173 -11.94 13.23 10.09
N TYR A 174 -11.27 13.41 8.96
CA TYR A 174 -10.06 12.66 8.61
C TYR A 174 -8.98 13.65 8.21
N TYR A 175 -7.73 13.36 8.56
CA TYR A 175 -6.60 14.13 8.09
C TYR A 175 -6.54 14.08 6.56
N GLN A 176 -6.18 15.21 5.96
CA GLN A 176 -5.81 15.28 4.56
C GLN A 176 -4.42 14.68 4.39
N LEU A 177 -4.21 13.93 3.32
CA LEU A 177 -2.94 13.31 2.99
C LEU A 177 -2.40 13.91 1.69
N CYS A 178 -1.11 14.17 1.63
CA CYS A 178 -0.46 14.55 0.40
C CYS A 178 0.94 13.95 0.29
N ILE A 179 1.42 13.94 -0.95
CA ILE A 179 2.79 13.55 -1.28
C ILE A 179 3.55 14.80 -1.70
N SER A 180 4.75 14.96 -1.18
CA SER A 180 5.66 16.01 -1.62
C SER A 180 7.11 15.53 -1.57
N GLU A 181 7.95 16.09 -2.43
CA GLU A 181 9.38 15.82 -2.45
C GLU A 181 9.98 16.20 -1.09
N ALA A 182 10.82 15.32 -0.54
CA ALA A 182 11.56 15.61 0.67
C ALA A 182 12.39 16.88 0.45
N VAL A 183 12.20 17.89 1.31
CA VAL A 183 13.01 19.12 1.25
C VAL A 183 14.47 18.71 1.44
N ARG A 184 15.33 19.00 0.44
CA ARG A 184 16.77 18.70 0.49
C ARG A 184 17.35 19.16 1.82
N GLY A 185 17.88 18.23 2.61
CA GLY A 185 18.58 18.53 3.86
C GLY A 185 18.10 17.76 5.10
N ASN A 186 16.97 17.04 5.03
CA ASN A 186 16.57 16.15 6.13
C ASN A 186 17.38 14.84 6.10
N ARG A 187 18.59 14.87 6.66
CA ARG A 187 19.33 13.67 7.12
C ARG A 187 19.49 12.54 6.07
N GLY A 188 19.56 12.87 4.79
CA GLY A 188 19.78 11.88 3.72
C GLY A 188 18.51 11.19 3.17
N THR A 189 17.31 11.68 3.49
CA THR A 189 16.08 11.17 2.88
C THR A 189 15.92 11.71 1.45
N THR A 190 15.99 10.84 0.44
CA THR A 190 15.66 11.15 -0.96
C THR A 190 14.30 10.54 -1.31
N GLY A 191 13.49 11.26 -2.11
CA GLY A 191 12.21 10.80 -2.61
C GLY A 191 11.01 11.62 -2.15
N ASN A 192 9.79 11.10 -2.33
CA ASN A 192 8.57 11.79 -1.90
C ASN A 192 8.03 11.20 -0.60
N HIS A 193 7.67 12.07 0.32
CA HIS A 193 7.13 11.67 1.61
C HIS A 193 5.64 11.90 1.68
N PHE A 194 4.98 11.05 2.47
CA PHE A 194 3.60 11.24 2.85
C PHE A 194 3.50 12.18 4.04
N TYR A 195 2.83 13.30 3.82
CA TYR A 195 2.49 14.28 4.83
C TYR A 195 1.00 14.24 5.09
N TYR A 196 0.62 14.45 6.34
CA TYR A 196 -0.76 14.69 6.71
C TYR A 196 -0.95 16.06 7.31
N TYR A 197 -2.17 16.57 7.17
CA TYR A 197 -2.61 17.87 7.63
C TYR A 197 -4.00 17.74 8.24
N SER A 198 -4.38 18.67 9.13
CA SER A 198 -5.74 18.83 9.63
C SER A 198 -6.78 18.73 8.50
N ALA A 199 -7.97 18.20 8.82
CA ALA A 199 -9.05 18.04 7.84
C ALA A 199 -9.41 19.33 7.09
N ASP A 200 -9.26 20.49 7.73
CA ASP A 200 -9.59 21.84 7.25
C ASP A 200 -8.37 22.65 6.77
N ALA A 201 -7.17 22.06 6.79
CA ALA A 201 -5.96 22.76 6.40
C ALA A 201 -5.98 23.15 4.92
N THR A 202 -5.51 24.35 4.60
CA THR A 202 -5.15 24.70 3.23
C THR A 202 -3.78 24.09 2.92
N LEU A 203 -3.74 23.19 1.94
CA LEU A 203 -2.50 22.52 1.54
C LEU A 203 -1.57 23.47 0.77
N PRO A 204 -0.25 23.42 1.02
CA PRO A 204 0.72 24.15 0.20
C PRO A 204 0.67 23.70 -1.27
N SER A 205 1.03 24.59 -2.20
CA SER A 205 0.98 24.30 -3.65
C SER A 205 1.90 23.15 -4.10
N TYR A 206 2.94 22.85 -3.34
CA TYR A 206 3.89 21.75 -3.60
C TYR A 206 3.43 20.39 -3.04
N CYS A 207 2.31 20.37 -2.32
CA CYS A 207 1.76 19.20 -1.64
C CYS A 207 0.62 18.63 -2.50
N LYS A 208 0.88 17.50 -3.16
CA LYS A 208 -0.07 16.87 -4.07
C LYS A 208 -1.03 16.01 -3.28
N LEU A 209 -2.26 16.47 -3.11
CA LEU A 209 -3.32 15.75 -2.40
C LEU A 209 -3.46 14.32 -2.96
N THR A 210 -3.53 13.35 -2.06
CA THR A 210 -3.72 11.95 -2.41
C THR A 210 -4.51 11.24 -1.32
N THR A 211 -4.86 9.98 -1.57
CA THR A 211 -5.44 9.07 -0.60
C THR A 211 -4.66 7.76 -0.61
N LEU A 212 -4.78 6.98 0.46
CA LEU A 212 -4.25 5.61 0.46
C LEU A 212 -5.37 4.66 0.10
N VAL A 213 -5.13 3.78 -0.86
CA VAL A 213 -6.01 2.66 -1.16
C VAL A 213 -5.30 1.36 -0.88
N PHE A 214 -6.08 0.43 -0.36
CA PHE A 214 -5.67 -0.93 -0.08
C PHE A 214 -5.88 -1.77 -1.34
N GLU A 215 -4.81 -2.37 -1.84
CA GLU A 215 -4.85 -3.42 -2.84
C GLU A 215 -4.57 -4.73 -2.11
N SER A 216 -5.39 -5.77 -2.33
CA SER A 216 -5.09 -7.04 -1.66
C SER A 216 -3.73 -7.53 -2.11
N ALA A 217 -3.07 -8.24 -1.20
CA ALA A 217 -1.83 -8.90 -1.50
C ALA A 217 -1.91 -9.89 -2.69
#